data_AF-A0A8W8LT94-F1
#
_entry.id   AF-A0A8W8LT94-F1
#
_cell.length_a   1.000
_cell.length_b   1.000
_cell.length_c   1.000
_cell.angle_alpha   90.00
_cell.angle_beta   90.00
_cell.angle_gamma   90.00
#
_symmetry.space_group_name_H-M   'P 1'
#
loop_
_entity.id
_entity.type
_entity.pdbx_description
1 polymer ?
#
loop_
_entity_poly.entity_id
_entity_poly.type
_entity_poly.pdbx_seq_one_letter_code
_entity_poly.pdbx_strand_id
1 'polypeptide(L)'
;MSIYIEKTNEDCIFNSYKEGDVCKDCPAGYFGKNCTEKCKPPTFGFLCLQSCDCPVCHHVVGCVSTTVRKDFVPKIKTTERPQLITNSTQMI
;
A
#
# COMPACT_ATOMS: atom_id res chain seq x y z
N MET A 1 -15.56 -27.93 -18.17
CA MET A 1 -14.16 -27.59 -18.51
C MET A 1 -13.65 -26.54 -17.53
N SER A 2 -13.22 -26.99 -16.36
CA SER A 2 -12.45 -26.20 -15.40
C SER A 2 -11.59 -27.21 -14.65
N ILE A 3 -10.41 -27.49 -15.21
CA ILE A 3 -9.41 -28.31 -14.52
C ILE A 3 -8.82 -27.38 -13.47
N TYR A 4 -9.31 -27.45 -12.23
CA TYR A 4 -8.57 -26.93 -11.10
C TYR A 4 -7.34 -27.82 -10.98
N ILE A 5 -6.20 -27.34 -11.47
CA ILE A 5 -4.92 -28.00 -11.24
C ILE A 5 -4.63 -27.79 -9.75
N GLU A 6 -5.01 -28.75 -8.92
CA GLU A 6 -4.43 -28.88 -7.59
C GLU A 6 -2.94 -29.12 -7.81
N LYS A 7 -2.12 -28.10 -7.56
CA LYS A 7 -0.66 -28.16 -7.70
C LYS A 7 -0.15 -29.29 -6.81
N THR A 8 0.13 -30.42 -7.42
CA THR A 8 0.81 -31.53 -6.76
C THR A 8 2.18 -31.04 -6.32
N ASN A 9 2.50 -31.35 -5.07
CA ASN A 9 3.67 -31.00 -4.27
C ASN A 9 5.01 -31.40 -4.92
N GLU A 10 5.47 -30.66 -5.92
CA GLU A 10 6.88 -30.75 -6.36
C GLU A 10 7.65 -29.46 -6.11
N ASP A 11 7.00 -28.28 -6.15
CA ASP A 11 7.52 -27.02 -5.60
C ASP A 11 6.44 -25.93 -5.72
N CYS A 12 6.30 -25.03 -4.73
CA CYS A 12 5.46 -23.85 -4.88
C CYS A 12 5.93 -22.99 -6.07
N ILE A 13 4.99 -22.36 -6.78
CA ILE A 13 5.30 -21.50 -7.93
C ILE A 13 6.11 -20.26 -7.51
N PHE A 14 6.70 -19.58 -8.49
CA PHE A 14 7.37 -18.30 -8.29
C PHE A 14 6.46 -17.31 -7.57
N ASN A 15 7.02 -16.59 -6.59
CA ASN A 15 6.31 -15.65 -5.70
C ASN A 15 5.33 -16.30 -4.70
N SER A 16 5.60 -17.55 -4.33
CA SER A 16 4.91 -18.24 -3.24
C SER A 16 5.89 -18.94 -2.30
N TYR A 17 5.45 -19.21 -1.07
CA TYR A 17 6.16 -19.99 -0.07
C TYR A 17 5.30 -21.16 0.43
N LYS A 18 5.95 -22.23 0.89
CA LYS A 18 5.27 -23.41 1.44
C LYS A 18 4.98 -23.20 2.93
N GLU A 19 3.70 -23.21 3.29
CA GLU A 19 3.25 -23.20 4.68
C GLU A 19 2.41 -24.46 4.94
N GLY A 20 3.04 -25.50 5.51
CA GLY A 20 2.46 -26.83 5.58
C GLY A 20 2.33 -27.45 4.19
N ASP A 21 1.14 -27.92 3.84
CA ASP A 21 0.82 -28.44 2.50
C ASP A 21 0.18 -27.38 1.57
N VAL A 22 0.14 -26.11 2.00
CA VAL A 22 -0.46 -25.01 1.23
C VAL A 22 0.62 -24.07 0.72
N CYS A 23 0.54 -23.70 -0.56
CA CYS A 23 1.33 -22.60 -1.12
C CYS A 23 0.63 -21.27 -0.84
N LYS A 24 1.34 -20.34 -0.21
CA LYS A 24 0.87 -18.98 0.06
C LYS A 24 1.65 -17.96 -0.76
N ASP A 25 0.98 -16.91 -1.20
CA ASP A 25 1.63 -15.82 -1.91
C ASP A 25 2.60 -15.05 -1.02
N CYS A 26 3.64 -14.50 -1.62
CA CYS A 26 4.61 -13.69 -0.89
C CYS A 26 3.99 -12.41 -0.32
N PRO A 27 4.41 -12.01 0.90
CA PRO A 27 4.00 -10.73 1.45
C PRO A 27 4.57 -9.58 0.62
N ALA A 28 3.91 -8.43 0.68
CA ALA A 28 4.38 -7.22 0.02
C ALA A 28 5.82 -6.89 0.43
N GLY A 29 6.64 -6.51 -0.54
CA GLY A 29 8.05 -6.22 -0.34
C GLY A 29 8.98 -7.43 -0.46
N TYR A 30 8.46 -8.62 -0.74
CA TYR A 30 9.21 -9.83 -1.00
C TYR A 30 8.71 -10.55 -2.25
N PHE A 31 9.61 -11.26 -2.93
CA PHE A 31 9.33 -12.05 -4.12
C PHE A 31 10.28 -13.24 -4.25
N GLY A 32 10.15 -14.01 -5.33
CA GLY A 32 10.99 -15.17 -5.60
C GLY A 32 10.45 -16.47 -5.03
N LYS A 33 11.25 -17.55 -5.10
CA LYS A 33 10.90 -18.85 -4.52
C LYS A 33 11.03 -18.77 -3.00
N ASN A 34 9.98 -19.11 -2.26
CA ASN A 34 9.90 -18.95 -0.81
C ASN A 34 10.09 -17.51 -0.31
N CYS A 35 9.79 -16.50 -1.14
CA CYS A 35 9.81 -15.09 -0.72
C CYS A 35 11.16 -14.63 -0.17
N THR A 36 12.25 -15.22 -0.64
CA THR A 36 13.62 -14.96 -0.17
C THR A 36 14.19 -13.65 -0.73
N GLU A 37 13.65 -13.15 -1.83
CA GLU A 37 14.11 -11.92 -2.47
C GLU A 37 13.34 -10.72 -1.93
N LYS A 38 14.06 -9.66 -1.56
CA LYS A 38 13.49 -8.40 -1.09
C LYS A 38 13.41 -7.40 -2.24
N CYS A 39 12.32 -6.64 -2.33
CA CYS A 39 12.23 -5.55 -3.32
C CYS A 39 13.39 -4.57 -3.16
N LYS A 40 14.10 -4.32 -4.26
CA LYS A 40 15.20 -3.35 -4.31
C LYS A 40 14.63 -1.95 -4.59
N PRO A 41 15.16 -0.90 -3.96
CA PRO A 41 14.83 0.47 -4.34
C PRO A 41 15.08 0.70 -5.85
N PRO A 42 14.20 1.44 -6.54
CA PRO A 42 13.09 2.24 -6.00
C PRO A 42 11.75 1.49 -5.91
N THR A 43 11.74 0.14 -5.90
CA THR A 43 10.49 -0.63 -5.96
C THR A 43 10.00 -1.13 -4.60
N PHE A 44 8.69 -1.31 -4.47
CA PHE A 44 8.02 -1.82 -3.26
C PHE A 44 6.67 -2.49 -3.58
N GLY A 45 6.02 -3.07 -2.56
CA GLY A 45 4.67 -3.61 -2.67
C GLY A 45 4.60 -5.05 -3.16
N PHE A 46 3.43 -5.50 -3.62
CA PHE A 46 3.26 -6.84 -4.19
C PHE A 46 4.06 -6.97 -5.49
N LEU A 47 4.88 -8.02 -5.59
CA LEU A 47 5.77 -8.27 -6.75
C LEU A 47 6.70 -7.09 -7.11
N CYS A 48 6.93 -6.16 -6.18
CA CYS A 48 7.74 -4.96 -6.43
C CYS A 48 7.21 -4.10 -7.60
N LEU A 49 5.90 -4.12 -7.87
CA LEU A 49 5.30 -3.38 -9.00
C LEU A 49 5.14 -1.89 -8.72
N GLN A 50 5.24 -1.45 -7.45
CA GLN A 50 5.11 -0.05 -7.08
C GLN A 50 6.49 0.61 -7.05
N SER A 51 6.55 1.90 -7.42
CA SER A 51 7.79 2.69 -7.43
C SER A 51 7.73 3.84 -6.43
N CYS A 52 8.86 4.09 -5.77
CA CYS A 52 9.10 5.18 -4.84
C CYS A 52 9.66 6.40 -5.58
N ASP A 53 9.22 7.58 -5.16
CA ASP A 53 9.74 8.89 -5.58
C ASP A 53 10.36 9.62 -4.37
N CYS A 54 11.25 8.91 -3.65
CA CYS A 54 11.85 9.41 -2.42
C CYS A 54 13.25 8.81 -2.21
N PRO A 55 14.14 9.50 -1.47
CA PRO A 55 15.51 9.03 -1.26
C PRO A 55 15.59 7.76 -0.41
N VAL A 56 14.60 7.50 0.46
CA VAL A 56 14.54 6.31 1.32
C VAL A 56 13.25 5.55 1.03
N CYS A 57 13.37 4.40 0.36
CA CYS A 57 12.26 3.54 -0.03
C CYS A 57 12.27 2.24 0.79
N HIS A 58 11.21 2.00 1.54
CA HIS A 58 11.00 0.76 2.27
C HIS A 58 10.28 -0.25 1.37
N HIS A 59 10.87 -1.44 1.19
CA HIS A 59 10.35 -2.51 0.35
C HIS A 59 8.86 -2.86 0.56
N VAL A 60 8.31 -2.71 1.77
CA VAL A 60 6.88 -2.99 2.05
C VAL A 60 5.97 -1.79 1.80
N VAL A 61 6.32 -0.63 2.36
CA VAL A 61 5.42 0.53 2.45
C VAL A 61 5.76 1.64 1.46
N GLY A 62 6.89 1.51 0.76
CA GLY A 62 7.43 2.54 -0.10
C GLY A 62 8.06 3.68 0.68
N CYS A 63 7.70 4.91 0.35
CA CYS A 63 8.24 6.10 1.01
C CYS A 63 7.75 6.21 2.45
N VAL A 64 8.68 6.12 3.42
CA VAL A 64 8.38 6.39 4.83
C VAL A 64 8.41 7.90 5.01
N SER A 65 7.32 8.58 4.65
CA SER A 65 7.16 9.99 4.99
C SER A 65 7.12 10.10 6.51
N THR A 66 8.20 10.61 7.12
CA THR A 66 8.27 10.99 8.55
C THR A 66 7.34 12.16 8.90
N THR A 67 6.45 12.53 7.99
CA THR A 67 5.29 13.33 8.32
C THR A 67 4.41 12.49 9.23
N VAL A 68 4.49 12.75 10.54
CA VAL A 68 3.34 12.64 11.46
C VAL A 68 2.08 12.81 10.61
N ARG A 69 1.25 11.77 10.46
CA ARG A 69 0.07 11.82 9.59
C ARG A 69 -0.79 13.00 10.03
N LYS A 70 -0.65 14.16 9.39
CA LYS A 70 -1.68 15.19 9.37
C LYS A 70 -2.90 14.70 8.58
N ASP A 71 -2.81 13.53 7.97
CA ASP A 71 -3.87 12.86 7.23
C ASP A 71 -4.70 11.89 8.08
N PHE A 72 -4.36 11.73 9.37
CA PHE A 72 -5.33 11.30 10.39
C PHE A 72 -5.77 12.51 11.22
N VAL A 73 -6.06 13.64 10.56
CA VAL A 73 -7.15 14.47 11.06
C VAL A 73 -8.40 13.60 10.87
N PRO A 74 -9.05 13.08 11.94
CA PRO A 74 -10.39 12.52 11.78
C PRO A 74 -11.15 13.56 10.98
N LYS A 75 -11.71 13.20 9.82
CA LYS A 75 -12.58 14.06 9.01
C LYS A 75 -13.82 14.40 9.85
N ILE A 76 -13.66 15.24 10.87
CA ILE A 76 -14.74 16.01 11.43
C ILE A 76 -15.10 16.90 10.26
N LYS A 77 -16.23 16.60 9.63
CA LYS A 77 -16.80 17.42 8.56
C LYS A 77 -16.96 18.82 9.14
N THR A 78 -16.00 19.71 8.87
CA THR A 78 -16.14 21.13 9.16
C THR A 78 -17.28 21.60 8.29
N THR A 79 -18.45 21.67 8.91
CA THR A 79 -19.67 22.22 8.34
C THR A 79 -19.33 23.62 7.90
N GLU A 80 -19.48 23.89 6.61
CA GLU A 80 -19.26 25.18 6.00
C GLU A 80 -20.06 26.21 6.80
N ARG A 81 -19.36 27.11 7.50
CA ARG A 81 -19.99 28.24 8.17
C ARG A 81 -20.63 29.08 7.04
N PRO A 82 -21.95 29.31 7.03
CA PRO A 82 -22.54 30.22 6.05
C PRO A 82 -21.81 31.56 6.15
N GLN A 83 -21.39 32.08 5.00
CA GLN A 83 -20.79 33.41 4.92
C GLN A 83 -21.71 34.41 5.61
N LEU A 84 -21.22 35.04 6.68
CA LEU A 84 -21.84 36.25 7.21
C LEU A 84 -21.69 37.32 6.14
N ILE A 85 -22.70 37.44 5.29
CA ILE A 85 -22.99 38.66 4.52
C ILE A 85 -23.12 39.79 5.54
N THR A 86 -22.04 40.52 5.79
CA THR A 86 -22.09 41.80 6.50
C THR A 86 -22.76 42.79 5.55
N ASN A 87 -24.08 42.93 5.67
CA ASN A 87 -24.79 44.07 5.09
C ASN A 87 -24.24 45.35 5.72
N SER A 88 -23.36 46.05 5.00
CA SER A 88 -22.94 47.40 5.37
C SER A 88 -24.14 48.33 5.18
N THR A 89 -24.87 48.56 6.27
CA THR A 89 -25.93 49.57 6.33
C THR A 89 -25.32 50.95 6.19
N GLN A 90 -25.94 51.72 5.32
CA GLN A 90 -25.77 53.15 5.04
C GLN A 90 -25.79 54.02 6.32
N MET A 91 -24.73 54.80 6.53
CA MET A 91 -24.65 56.10 7.22
C MET A 91 -23.39 56.76 6.64
N ILE A 92 -23.45 57.77 5.78
CA ILE A 92 -23.71 59.21 6.01
C ILE A 92 -24.24 59.80 4.70
#